data_AF-A0A2U1J1B7-F1
#
_entry.id   AF-A0A2U1J1B7-F1
#
_cell.length_a   1.000
_cell.length_b   1.000
_cell.length_c   1.000
_cell.angle_alpha   90.00
_cell.angle_beta   90.00
_cell.angle_gamma   90.00
#
_symmetry.space_group_name_H-M   'P 1'
#
loop_
_entity.id
_entity.type
_entity.pdbx_description
1 polymer ?
#
loop_
_entity_poly.entity_id
_entity_poly.type
_entity_poly.pdbx_seq_one_letter_code
_entity_poly.pdbx_strand_id
1 'polypeptide(L)'
;MASLHLRRLELAKISARIFNKTINPTFSRIGRKMLEQKPSSISIGNYYPTDEVYQSSKFRHFRNEFKDMAFKPVDFDEIDRLQANDALKRRGKGAPKKGNGKRSTKKK
;
A
#
# COMPACT_ATOMS: atom_id res chain seq x y z
N MET A 1 1.68 52.35 25.84
CA MET A 1 1.51 50.93 25.42
C MET A 1 2.37 50.52 24.21
N ALA A 2 2.69 51.43 23.28
CA ALA A 2 3.51 51.13 22.09
C ALA A 2 4.94 50.63 22.40
N SER A 3 5.60 51.14 23.44
CA SER A 3 6.96 50.74 23.83
C SER A 3 7.05 49.28 24.33
N LEU A 4 6.08 48.85 25.12
CA LEU A 4 6.01 47.49 25.65
C LEU A 4 5.69 46.46 24.55
N HIS A 5 4.87 46.85 23.57
CA HIS A 5 4.60 46.02 22.39
C HIS A 5 5.87 45.77 21.57
N LEU A 6 6.66 46.81 21.30
CA LEU A 6 7.95 46.69 20.61
C LEU A 6 8.92 45.77 21.36
N ARG A 7 9.01 45.91 22.70
CA ARG A 7 9.90 45.07 23.51
C ARG A 7 9.49 43.59 23.51
N ARG A 8 8.18 43.30 23.51
CA ARG A 8 7.67 41.93 23.35
C ARG A 8 8.00 41.35 21.98
N LEU A 9 7.92 42.16 20.92
CA LEU A 9 8.29 41.75 19.57
C LEU A 9 9.79 41.43 19.46
N GLU A 10 10.66 42.22 20.09
CA GLU A 10 12.10 41.93 20.19
C GLU A 10 12.37 40.61 20.92
N LEU A 11 11.73 40.40 22.07
CA LEU A 11 11.85 39.16 22.84
C LEU A 11 11.41 37.95 21.99
N ALA A 12 10.30 38.08 21.28
CA ALA A 12 9.80 37.03 20.40
C ALA A 12 10.76 36.74 19.23
N LYS A 13 11.40 37.77 18.64
CA LYS A 13 12.45 37.61 17.63
C LYS A 13 13.68 36.88 18.17
N ILE A 14 14.14 37.23 19.39
CA ILE A 14 15.28 36.57 20.04
C ILE A 14 14.94 35.11 20.32
N SER A 15 13.76 34.83 20.88
CA SER A 15 13.30 33.46 21.14
C SER A 15 13.21 32.64 19.86
N ALA A 16 12.65 33.20 18.79
CA ALA A 16 12.56 32.55 17.49
C ALA A 16 13.96 32.17 16.95
N ARG A 17 14.95 33.04 17.12
CA ARG A 17 16.36 32.76 16.77
C ARG A 17 16.96 31.65 17.62
N ILE A 18 16.72 31.63 18.93
CA ILE A 18 17.23 30.60 19.85
C ILE A 18 16.66 29.22 19.48
N PHE A 19 15.37 29.14 19.16
CA PHE A 19 14.68 27.86 18.93
C PHE A 19 14.53 27.50 17.45
N ASN A 20 15.20 28.20 16.53
CA ASN A 20 15.02 28.03 15.07
C ASN A 20 13.55 28.02 14.64
N LYS A 21 12.73 28.91 15.21
CA LYS A 21 11.33 29.11 14.83
C LYS A 21 11.20 30.35 13.95
N THR A 22 10.19 30.36 13.09
CA THR A 22 9.80 31.54 12.32
C THR A 22 8.78 32.38 13.09
N ILE A 23 8.93 33.70 13.04
CA ILE A 23 7.98 34.67 13.64
C ILE A 23 7.23 35.41 12.53
N ASN A 24 5.91 35.56 12.67
CA ASN A 24 5.04 36.23 11.71
C ASN A 24 4.32 37.43 12.36
N PRO A 25 4.95 38.61 12.44
CA PRO A 25 4.38 39.78 13.09
C PRO A 25 3.27 40.45 12.27
N THR A 26 3.21 40.24 10.95
CA THR A 26 2.21 40.82 10.04
C THR A 26 0.97 39.94 9.85
N PHE A 27 0.95 38.76 10.48
CA PHE A 27 -0.12 37.76 10.36
C PHE A 27 -0.42 37.33 8.91
N SER A 28 0.58 37.44 8.02
CA SER A 28 0.45 37.07 6.61
C SER A 28 0.37 35.54 6.44
N ARG A 29 -0.33 35.05 5.41
CA ARG A 29 -0.42 33.61 5.13
C ARG A 29 0.85 33.10 4.47
N ILE A 30 1.77 32.55 5.27
CA ILE A 30 3.09 32.05 4.81
C ILE A 30 3.13 30.53 4.54
N GLY A 31 2.00 29.82 4.65
CA GLY A 31 1.95 28.37 4.37
C GLY A 31 2.59 27.46 5.42
N ARG A 32 3.09 27.99 6.55
CA ARG A 32 3.73 27.23 7.65
C ARG A 32 2.98 25.95 8.05
N LYS A 33 1.65 26.02 8.15
CA LYS A 33 0.79 24.87 8.50
C LYS A 33 0.97 23.69 7.53
N MET A 34 1.10 23.96 6.23
CA MET A 34 1.24 22.90 5.21
C MET A 34 2.63 22.26 5.25
N LEU A 35 3.67 23.06 5.53
CA LEU A 35 5.05 22.56 5.63
C LEU A 35 5.32 21.80 6.93
N GLU A 36 4.66 22.19 8.02
CA GLU A 36 4.75 21.49 9.31
C GLU A 36 3.91 20.23 9.38
N GLN A 37 2.97 20.06 8.45
CA GLN A 37 2.16 18.85 8.38
C GLN A 37 3.06 17.66 8.07
N LYS A 38 3.12 16.71 9.01
CA LYS A 38 3.87 15.46 8.80
C LYS A 38 3.27 14.71 7.60
N PRO A 39 4.10 14.18 6.69
CA PRO A 39 3.61 13.43 5.55
C PRO A 39 2.92 12.15 6.03
N SER A 40 1.69 11.91 5.56
CA SER A 40 0.93 10.69 5.82
C SER A 40 1.30 9.53 4.88
N SER A 41 2.20 9.78 3.91
CA SER A 41 2.55 8.85 2.83
C SER A 41 3.03 7.49 3.34
N ILE A 42 3.81 7.46 4.43
CA ILE A 42 4.30 6.22 5.03
C ILE A 42 3.15 5.36 5.56
N SER A 43 2.17 5.99 6.21
CA SER A 43 0.98 5.28 6.72
C SER A 43 0.10 4.76 5.59
N ILE A 44 -0.01 5.50 4.49
CA ILE A 44 -0.82 5.11 3.33
C ILE A 44 -0.15 4.00 2.53
N GLY A 45 1.17 4.09 2.32
CA GLY A 45 1.94 3.09 1.58
C GLY A 45 1.95 1.72 2.25
N ASN A 46 1.94 1.69 3.58
CA ASN A 46 1.95 0.46 4.37
C ASN A 46 0.55 -0.14 4.62
N TYR A 47 -0.46 0.25 3.84
CA TYR A 47 -1.82 -0.29 3.98
C TYR A 47 -1.89 -1.79 3.71
N TYR A 48 -1.19 -2.25 2.66
CA TYR A 48 -1.04 -3.67 2.37
C TYR A 48 0.27 -4.20 2.98
N PRO A 49 0.33 -5.51 3.29
CA PRO A 49 1.57 -6.14 3.73
C PRO A 49 2.70 -5.90 2.72
N THR A 50 3.93 -5.84 3.23
CA THR A 50 5.12 -5.77 2.38
C THR A 50 5.20 -7.01 1.49
N ASP A 51 5.92 -6.89 0.37
CA ASP A 51 6.11 -8.03 -0.53
C ASP A 51 6.70 -9.24 0.19
N GLU A 52 7.60 -9.05 1.15
CA GLU A 52 8.18 -10.13 1.94
C GLU A 52 7.12 -10.92 2.72
N VAL A 53 6.24 -10.21 3.45
CA VAL A 53 5.14 -10.81 4.22
C VAL A 53 4.10 -11.43 3.29
N TYR A 54 3.80 -10.76 2.18
CA TYR A 54 2.88 -11.28 1.18
C TYR A 54 3.41 -12.56 0.53
N GLN A 55 4.70 -12.64 0.19
CA GLN A 55 5.30 -13.84 -0.36
C GLN A 55 5.29 -14.96 0.68
N SER A 56 5.76 -14.75 1.90
CA SER A 56 5.77 -15.80 2.93
C SER A 56 4.38 -16.38 3.24
N SER A 57 3.33 -15.56 3.11
CA SER A 57 1.93 -16.00 3.28
C SER A 57 1.42 -16.97 2.21
N LYS A 58 2.10 -17.10 1.06
CA LYS A 58 1.61 -17.97 -0.03
C LYS A 58 1.83 -19.43 0.33
N PHE A 59 0.80 -20.23 0.10
CA PHE A 59 0.82 -21.68 0.35
C PHE A 59 2.00 -22.39 -0.32
N ARG A 60 2.46 -21.91 -1.49
CA ARG A 60 3.65 -22.46 -2.18
C ARG A 60 4.89 -22.44 -1.29
N HIS A 61 5.15 -21.33 -0.60
CA HIS A 61 6.34 -21.19 0.24
C HIS A 61 6.21 -22.02 1.50
N PHE A 62 5.03 -21.99 2.14
CA PHE A 62 4.71 -22.91 3.22
C PHE A 62 4.95 -24.37 2.83
N ARG A 63 4.39 -24.85 1.72
CA ARG A 63 4.60 -26.22 1.22
C ARG A 63 6.07 -26.54 0.94
N ASN A 64 6.88 -25.54 0.58
CA ASN A 64 8.30 -25.75 0.31
C ASN A 64 9.10 -26.10 1.57
N GLU A 65 8.67 -25.64 2.74
CA GLU A 65 9.33 -25.91 4.03
C GLU A 65 9.17 -27.39 4.45
N PHE A 66 8.10 -28.05 3.98
CA PHE A 66 7.75 -29.44 4.34
C PHE A 66 8.09 -30.44 3.22
N LYS A 67 8.99 -30.10 2.29
CA LYS A 67 9.30 -30.94 1.12
C LYS A 67 9.86 -32.31 1.47
N ASP A 68 10.68 -32.37 2.51
CA ASP A 68 11.39 -33.57 2.94
C ASP A 68 10.58 -34.42 3.91
N MET A 69 9.41 -33.93 4.34
CA MET A 69 8.53 -34.68 5.23
C MET A 69 7.68 -35.68 4.43
N ALA A 70 7.35 -36.80 5.08
CA ALA A 70 6.48 -37.82 4.52
C ALA A 70 5.05 -37.28 4.29
N PHE A 71 4.57 -36.38 5.14
CA PHE A 71 3.27 -35.73 5.02
C PHE A 71 3.46 -34.30 4.55
N LYS A 72 2.90 -34.00 3.37
CA LYS A 72 2.97 -32.67 2.77
C LYS A 72 1.65 -31.95 2.96
N PRO A 73 1.66 -30.67 3.34
CA PRO A 73 0.45 -29.88 3.36
C PRO A 73 -0.24 -29.86 2.00
N VAL A 74 -1.57 -29.87 2.03
CA VAL A 74 -2.43 -29.86 0.84
C VAL A 74 -3.30 -28.61 0.83
N ASP A 75 -3.43 -28.00 -0.34
CA ASP A 75 -4.32 -26.85 -0.59
C ASP A 75 -5.67 -27.37 -1.09
N PHE A 76 -6.65 -27.41 -0.20
CA PHE A 76 -7.99 -27.94 -0.50
C PHE A 76 -8.74 -27.04 -1.48
N ASP A 77 -8.62 -25.71 -1.35
CA ASP A 77 -9.26 -24.75 -2.25
C ASP A 77 -8.75 -24.89 -3.69
N GLU A 78 -7.44 -25.12 -3.86
CA GLU A 78 -6.88 -25.37 -5.18
C GLU A 78 -7.33 -26.72 -5.77
N ILE A 79 -7.47 -27.77 -4.94
CA ILE A 79 -8.02 -29.06 -5.37
C ILE A 79 -9.45 -28.88 -5.87
N ASP A 80 -10.30 -28.20 -5.10
CA ASP A 80 -11.70 -27.97 -5.46
C ASP A 80 -11.80 -27.14 -6.74
N ARG A 81 -10.95 -26.13 -6.91
CA ARG A 81 -10.85 -25.33 -8.14
C ARG A 81 -10.47 -26.21 -9.34
N LEU A 82 -9.53 -27.13 -9.19
CA LEU A 82 -9.12 -28.06 -10.25
C LEU A 82 -10.23 -29.05 -10.60
N GLN A 83 -10.90 -29.62 -9.60
CA GLN A 83 -12.02 -30.53 -9.80
C GLN A 83 -13.20 -29.83 -10.52
N ALA A 84 -13.53 -28.61 -10.11
CA ALA A 84 -14.56 -27.80 -10.76
C ALA A 84 -14.21 -27.50 -12.23
N ASN A 85 -12.95 -27.17 -12.52
CA ASN A 85 -12.46 -26.97 -13.88
C ASN A 85 -12.54 -28.24 -14.73
N ASP A 86 -12.19 -29.39 -14.17
CA ASP A 86 -12.28 -30.66 -14.92
C ASP A 86 -13.73 -31.07 -15.15
N ALA A 87 -14.63 -30.82 -14.19
CA ALA A 87 -16.05 -31.00 -14.38
C ALA A 87 -16.60 -30.09 -15.51
N LEU A 88 -16.13 -28.84 -15.63
CA LEU A 88 -16.45 -27.94 -16.75
C LEU A 88 -15.95 -28.47 -18.09
N LYS A 89 -14.72 -28.97 -18.16
CA LYS A 89 -14.15 -29.56 -19.38
C LYS A 89 -14.95 -30.78 -19.85
N ARG A 90 -15.32 -31.70 -18.94
CA ARG A 90 -16.10 -32.92 -19.25
C ARG A 90 -17.43 -32.60 -19.95
N ARG A 91 -18.11 -31.54 -19.53
CA ARG A 91 -19.38 -31.09 -20.11
C ARG A 91 -19.23 -30.13 -21.31
N GLY A 92 -18.02 -29.97 -21.85
CA GLY A 92 -17.75 -29.07 -22.98
C GLY A 92 -17.92 -27.57 -22.65
N LYS A 93 -18.01 -27.22 -21.36
CA LYS A 93 -18.13 -25.84 -20.86
C LYS A 93 -16.80 -25.28 -20.33
N GLY A 94 -15.69 -25.93 -20.69
CA GLY A 94 -14.35 -25.42 -20.38
C GLY A 94 -14.08 -24.10 -21.09
N ALA A 95 -13.18 -23.30 -20.52
CA ALA A 95 -12.74 -22.08 -21.18
C ALA A 95 -12.12 -22.41 -22.55
N PRO A 96 -12.40 -21.64 -23.62
CA PRO A 96 -11.78 -21.85 -24.92
C PRO A 96 -10.27 -21.60 -24.85
N LYS A 97 -9.53 -22.16 -25.80
CA LYS A 97 -8.08 -21.88 -25.92
C LYS A 97 -7.86 -20.37 -26.09
N LYS A 98 -6.93 -19.80 -25.32
CA LYS A 98 -6.60 -18.37 -25.35
C LYS A 98 -6.32 -17.94 -26.80
N GLY A 99 -6.91 -16.82 -27.23
CA GLY A 99 -6.82 -16.33 -28.62
C GLY A 99 -7.81 -16.98 -29.60
N ASN A 100 -8.42 -18.12 -29.24
CA ASN A 100 -9.39 -18.86 -30.05
C ASN A 100 -10.81 -18.75 -29.48
N GLY A 101 -11.18 -17.56 -28.99
CA GLY A 101 -12.52 -17.29 -28.52
C GLY A 101 -13.51 -17.18 -29.69
N LYS A 102 -14.81 -17.22 -29.40
CA LYS A 102 -15.88 -17.14 -30.40
C LYS A 102 -15.81 -15.92 -31.34
N ARG A 103 -15.09 -14.86 -30.93
CA ARG A 103 -14.88 -13.64 -31.74
C ARG A 103 -13.70 -13.76 -32.69
N SER A 104 -12.68 -14.57 -32.39
CA SER A 104 -11.52 -14.72 -33.28
C SER A 104 -11.81 -15.67 -34.45
N THR A 105 -12.80 -16.55 -34.33
CA THR A 105 -13.29 -17.38 -35.44
C THR A 105 -14.16 -16.61 -36.43
N LYS A 106 -14.63 -15.39 -36.10
CA LYS A 106 -15.46 -14.54 -36.97
C LYS A 106 -14.65 -13.67 -37.96
N LYS A 107 -13.32 -13.73 -37.95
CA LYS A 107 -12.47 -13.09 -38.97
C LYS A 107 -12.04 -14.13 -40.01
N LYS A 108 -12.96 -14.49 -40.90
CA LYS A 108 -12.70 -15.09 -42.22
C LYS A 108 -13.89 -14.77 -43.11
#